data_AF-A0A9D4CMZ9-F1
#
_entry.id   AF-A0A9D4CMZ9-F1
#
_cell.length_a   1.000
_cell.length_b   1.000
_cell.length_c   1.000
_cell.angle_alpha   90.00
_cell.angle_beta   90.00
_cell.angle_gamma   90.00
#
_symmetry.space_group_name_H-M   'P 1'
#
loop_
_entity.id
_entity.type
_entity.pdbx_description
1 polymer ?
#
loop_
_entity_poly.entity_id
_entity_poly.type
_entity_poly.pdbx_seq_one_letter_code
_entity_poly.pdbx_strand_id
1 'polypeptide(L)'
;MVVLQVIRKALKGQAKRIMLHLGPNASVEMIEMKLEDAFGNIASRDSLLSHFFFAEQKETESLVEWDLRSEEMLLQASRKTAINESEKEDMLKRKFWRGLQNEELKNATRVHFESDISYADL
;
A
#
# COMPACT_ATOMS: atom_id res chain seq x y z
N MET A 1 29.33 -0.69 11.19
CA MET A 1 29.14 0.73 11.60
C MET A 1 29.15 1.70 10.39
N VAL A 2 28.49 1.35 9.27
CA VAL A 2 28.40 2.22 8.07
C VAL A 2 26.96 2.67 7.84
N VAL A 3 26.00 1.76 7.98
CA VAL A 3 24.56 2.01 7.78
C VAL A 3 24.02 3.16 8.64
N LEU A 4 24.30 3.17 9.95
CA LEU A 4 23.88 4.25 10.86
C LEU A 4 24.39 5.63 10.44
N GLN A 5 25.64 5.73 9.98
CA GLN A 5 26.20 7.01 9.53
C GLN A 5 25.56 7.47 8.23
N VAL A 6 25.22 6.54 7.33
CA VAL A 6 24.51 6.84 6.08
C VAL A 6 23.09 7.32 6.38
N ILE A 7 22.34 6.63 7.25
CA ILE A 7 20.99 7.04 7.68
C ILE A 7 21.03 8.47 8.26
N ARG A 8 21.97 8.74 9.15
CA ARG A 8 22.14 10.08 9.77
C ARG A 8 22.40 11.19 8.75
N LYS A 9 23.14 10.89 7.68
CA LYS A 9 23.43 11.84 6.60
C LYS A 9 22.26 12.00 5.63
N ALA A 10 21.46 10.95 5.43
CA ALA A 10 20.30 10.95 4.53
C ALA A 10 19.13 11.76 5.10
N LEU A 11 18.91 11.72 6.42
CA LEU A 11 17.83 12.47 7.07
C LEU A 11 18.06 13.99 7.00
N LYS A 12 17.00 14.73 6.66
CA LYS A 12 16.99 16.19 6.56
C LYS A 12 15.81 16.78 7.34
N GLY A 13 15.83 18.09 7.54
CA GLY A 13 14.71 18.83 8.13
C GLY A 13 14.27 18.32 9.50
N GLN A 14 12.97 18.08 9.66
CA GLN A 14 12.36 17.66 10.94
C GLN A 14 12.79 16.24 11.35
N ALA A 15 12.93 15.31 10.40
CA ALA A 15 13.41 13.96 10.70
C ALA A 15 14.83 13.96 11.30
N LYS A 16 15.72 14.82 10.79
CA LYS A 16 17.06 15.02 11.36
C LYS A 16 16.99 15.60 12.78
N ARG A 17 16.09 16.56 13.05
CA ARG A 17 15.89 17.13 14.39
C ARG A 17 15.40 16.11 15.40
N ILE A 18 14.46 15.24 15.01
CA ILE A 18 13.97 14.15 15.87
C ILE A 18 15.11 13.19 16.22
N MET A 19 15.92 12.83 15.23
CA MET A 19 17.07 11.94 15.43
C MET A 19 18.13 12.52 16.38
N LEU A 20 18.36 13.85 16.38
CA LEU A 20 19.28 14.49 17.33
C LEU A 20 18.85 14.28 18.80
N HIS A 21 17.55 14.20 19.08
CA HIS A 21 17.04 13.97 20.43
C HIS A 21 17.21 12.52 20.91
N LEU A 22 17.34 11.56 19.99
CA LEU A 22 17.64 10.16 20.34
C LEU A 22 19.10 9.95 20.77
N GLY A 23 19.98 10.92 20.48
CA GLY A 23 21.39 10.88 20.83
C GLY A 23 22.26 10.01 19.90
N PRO A 24 23.59 10.07 20.08
CA PRO A 24 24.56 9.48 19.16
C PRO A 24 24.62 7.95 19.20
N ASN A 25 24.00 7.32 20.21
CA ASN A 25 24.04 5.86 20.42
C ASN A 25 22.71 5.16 20.05
N ALA A 26 21.75 5.89 19.47
CA ALA A 26 20.49 5.31 19.01
C ALA A 26 20.74 4.20 17.97
N SER A 27 20.11 3.04 18.17
CA SER A 27 20.14 1.93 17.22
C SER A 27 19.28 2.23 15.99
N VAL A 28 19.39 1.39 14.95
CA VAL A 28 18.58 1.56 13.73
C VAL A 28 17.11 1.37 14.05
N GLU A 29 16.78 0.40 14.89
CA GLU A 29 15.41 0.06 15.30
C GLU A 29 14.77 1.21 16.08
N MET A 30 15.52 1.87 16.97
CA MET A 30 15.03 3.05 17.69
C MET A 30 14.76 4.22 16.75
N ILE A 31 15.61 4.41 15.74
CA ILE A 31 15.43 5.46 14.74
C ILE A 31 14.18 5.16 13.89
N GLU A 32 14.05 3.92 13.42
CA GLU A 32 12.89 3.47 12.64
C GLU A 32 11.59 3.65 13.42
N MET A 33 11.52 3.12 14.64
CA MET A 33 10.36 3.28 15.52
C MET A 33 10.02 4.75 15.74
N LYS A 34 11.02 5.62 15.95
CA LYS A 34 10.76 7.04 16.18
C LYS A 34 10.28 7.78 14.93
N LEU A 35 10.74 7.36 13.75
CA LEU A 35 10.25 7.90 12.49
C LEU A 35 8.84 7.43 12.19
N GLU A 36 8.50 6.17 12.50
CA GLU A 36 7.14 5.66 12.40
C GLU A 36 6.21 6.36 13.39
N ASP A 37 6.62 6.60 14.64
CA ASP A 37 5.85 7.37 15.62
C ASP A 37 5.56 8.80 15.15
N ALA A 38 6.52 9.43 14.47
CA ALA A 38 6.44 10.84 14.09
C ALA A 38 5.80 11.09 12.72
N PHE A 39 5.96 10.15 11.78
CA PHE A 39 5.58 10.30 10.38
C PHE A 39 4.84 9.11 9.79
N GLY A 40 4.70 8.03 10.57
CA GLY A 40 3.97 6.84 10.16
C GLY A 40 2.50 7.12 9.94
N ASN A 41 1.83 6.17 9.29
CA ASN A 41 0.44 6.34 8.92
C ASN A 41 -0.45 6.19 10.16
N ILE A 42 -1.05 7.29 10.62
CA ILE A 42 -1.96 7.30 11.78
C ILE A 42 -3.36 6.73 11.47
N ALA A 43 -3.69 6.47 10.20
CA ALA A 43 -5.00 5.96 9.83
C ALA A 43 -5.24 4.57 10.45
N SER A 44 -6.45 4.34 10.95
CA SER A 44 -6.84 3.01 11.41
C SER A 44 -6.83 2.01 10.26
N ARG A 45 -6.69 0.72 10.60
CA ARG A 45 -6.83 -0.37 9.63
C ARG A 45 -8.10 -0.22 8.79
N ASP A 46 -9.24 -0.01 9.46
CA ASP A 46 -10.54 0.02 8.80
C ASP A 46 -10.67 1.21 7.87
N SER A 47 -10.01 2.34 8.19
CA SER A 47 -9.91 3.50 7.31
C SER A 47 -9.08 3.19 6.05
N LEU A 48 -7.94 2.50 6.20
CA LEU A 48 -7.09 2.11 5.07
C LEU A 48 -7.78 1.11 4.14
N LEU A 49 -8.43 0.09 4.70
CA LEU A 49 -9.20 -0.88 3.93
C LEU A 49 -10.40 -0.22 3.25
N SER A 50 -11.10 0.68 3.94
CA SER A 50 -12.20 1.45 3.34
C SER A 50 -11.68 2.29 2.17
N HIS A 51 -10.56 2.98 2.33
CA HIS A 51 -9.94 3.75 1.26
C HIS A 51 -9.61 2.86 0.05
N PHE A 52 -9.03 1.69 0.27
CA PHE A 52 -8.78 0.70 -0.77
C PHE A 52 -10.08 0.31 -1.49
N PHE A 53 -11.10 -0.16 -0.75
CA PHE A 53 -12.33 -0.67 -1.35
C PHE A 53 -13.12 0.37 -2.13
N PHE A 54 -13.13 1.63 -1.69
CA PHE A 54 -13.85 2.73 -2.35
C PHE A 54 -13.02 3.47 -3.41
N ALA A 55 -11.72 3.21 -3.53
CA ALA A 55 -10.91 3.86 -4.55
C ALA A 55 -11.34 3.44 -5.96
N GLU A 56 -11.31 4.37 -6.91
CA GLU A 56 -11.49 4.08 -8.34
C GLU A 56 -10.29 4.62 -9.11
N GLN A 57 -10.07 4.11 -10.32
CA GLN A 57 -9.13 4.70 -11.27
C GLN A 57 -9.53 6.17 -11.50
N LYS A 58 -8.56 7.07 -11.50
CA LYS A 58 -8.82 8.49 -11.81
C LYS A 58 -8.85 8.69 -13.32
N GLU A 59 -9.59 9.68 -13.80
CA GLU A 59 -9.67 10.00 -15.25
C GLU A 59 -8.29 10.28 -15.88
N THR A 60 -7.37 10.87 -15.11
CA THR A 60 -6.02 11.22 -15.57
C THR A 60 -5.00 10.10 -15.37
N GLU A 61 -5.42 8.96 -14.84
CA GLU A 61 -4.53 7.87 -14.43
C GLU A 61 -4.54 6.74 -15.47
N SER A 62 -3.35 6.32 -15.89
CA SER A 62 -3.18 5.14 -16.73
C SER A 62 -3.49 3.86 -15.97
N LEU A 63 -3.70 2.75 -16.70
CA LEU A 63 -3.95 1.44 -16.07
C LEU A 63 -2.80 1.00 -15.15
N VAL A 64 -1.55 1.28 -15.54
CA VAL A 64 -0.37 0.93 -14.75
C VAL A 64 -0.30 1.75 -13.47
N GLU A 65 -0.60 3.06 -13.55
CA GLU A 65 -0.64 3.91 -12.36
C GLU A 65 -1.77 3.50 -11.41
N TRP A 66 -2.93 3.10 -11.94
CA TRP A 66 -4.03 2.58 -11.15
C TRP A 66 -3.66 1.29 -10.42
N ASP A 67 -3.01 0.36 -11.12
CA ASP A 67 -2.54 -0.91 -10.56
C ASP A 67 -1.59 -0.66 -9.38
N LEU A 68 -0.51 0.09 -9.63
CA LEU A 68 0.49 0.44 -8.63
C LEU A 68 -0.11 1.17 -7.42
N ARG A 69 -1.04 2.10 -7.64
CA ARG A 69 -1.71 2.81 -6.54
C ARG A 69 -2.60 1.87 -5.73
N SER A 70 -3.29 0.94 -6.39
CA SER A 70 -4.13 -0.05 -5.70
C SER A 70 -3.29 -1.03 -4.86
N GLU A 71 -2.14 -1.45 -5.36
CA GLU A 71 -1.14 -2.22 -4.62
C GLU A 71 -0.61 -1.46 -3.41
N GLU A 72 -0.26 -0.18 -3.57
CA GLU A 72 0.22 0.66 -2.47
C GLU A 72 -0.82 0.79 -1.35
N MET A 73 -2.08 1.03 -1.70
CA MET A 73 -3.17 1.12 -0.72
C MET A 73 -3.33 -0.19 0.06
N LEU A 74 -3.28 -1.34 -0.62
CA LEU A 74 -3.40 -2.64 0.04
C LEU A 74 -2.18 -2.97 0.89
N LEU A 75 -0.97 -2.61 0.44
CA LEU A 75 0.26 -2.80 1.19
C LEU A 75 0.23 -2.01 2.50
N GLN A 76 -0.24 -0.76 2.46
CA GLN A 76 -0.41 0.06 3.66
C GLN A 76 -1.41 -0.55 4.64
N ALA A 77 -2.54 -1.08 4.15
CA ALA A 77 -3.50 -1.79 4.99
C ALA A 77 -2.92 -3.08 5.59
N SER A 78 -2.19 -3.85 4.78
CA SER A 78 -1.55 -5.13 5.14
C SER A 78 -0.49 -4.99 6.23
N ARG A 79 0.13 -3.82 6.39
CA ARG A 79 1.05 -3.58 7.52
C ARG A 79 0.35 -3.62 8.88
N LYS A 80 -0.98 -3.45 8.90
CA LYS A 80 -1.82 -3.46 10.11
C LYS A 80 -2.72 -4.70 10.19
N THR A 81 -2.60 -5.65 9.26
CA THR A 81 -3.43 -6.86 9.17
C THR A 81 -2.65 -8.08 8.73
N ALA A 82 -2.99 -9.24 9.29
CA ALA A 82 -2.59 -10.50 8.68
C ALA A 82 -3.51 -10.75 7.47
N ILE A 83 -3.08 -10.35 6.27
CA ILE A 83 -3.68 -10.77 4.99
C ILE A 83 -2.65 -11.67 4.32
N ASN A 84 -3.04 -12.90 3.97
CA ASN A 84 -2.13 -13.81 3.29
C ASN A 84 -1.93 -13.42 1.82
N GLU A 85 -0.90 -13.95 1.17
CA GLU A 85 -0.53 -13.50 -0.17
C GLU A 85 -1.59 -13.82 -1.23
N SER A 86 -2.26 -14.97 -1.12
CA SER A 86 -3.37 -15.35 -2.01
C SER A 86 -4.55 -14.39 -1.86
N GLU A 87 -4.91 -14.03 -0.63
CA GLU A 87 -5.97 -13.06 -0.36
C GLU A 87 -5.63 -11.68 -0.92
N LYS A 88 -4.36 -11.25 -0.85
CA LYS A 88 -3.94 -9.98 -1.43
C LYS A 88 -4.11 -9.97 -2.94
N GLU A 89 -3.66 -11.03 -3.61
CA GLU A 89 -3.76 -11.14 -5.07
C GLU A 89 -5.24 -11.07 -5.52
N ASP A 90 -6.12 -11.80 -4.83
CA ASP A 90 -7.56 -11.78 -5.13
C ASP A 90 -8.20 -10.43 -4.83
N MET A 91 -7.76 -9.74 -3.77
CA MET A 91 -8.23 -8.38 -3.46
C MET A 91 -7.80 -7.39 -4.53
N LEU A 92 -6.54 -7.47 -5.00
CA LEU A 92 -6.00 -6.59 -6.05
C LEU A 92 -6.70 -6.82 -7.37
N LYS A 93 -6.83 -8.08 -7.83
CA LYS A 93 -7.58 -8.41 -9.05
C LYS A 93 -9.00 -7.84 -9.01
N ARG A 94 -9.72 -8.09 -7.91
CA ARG A 94 -11.09 -7.58 -7.74
C ARG A 94 -11.15 -6.06 -7.70
N LYS A 95 -10.18 -5.43 -7.04
CA LYS A 95 -10.15 -3.97 -6.92
C LYS A 95 -9.80 -3.30 -8.23
N PHE A 96 -8.77 -3.79 -8.90
CA PHE A 96 -8.33 -3.32 -10.19
C PHE A 96 -9.50 -3.29 -11.16
N TRP A 97 -10.18 -4.43 -11.38
CA TRP A 97 -11.30 -4.52 -12.33
C TRP A 97 -12.50 -3.66 -11.92
N ARG A 98 -12.94 -3.73 -10.66
CA ARG A 98 -14.11 -2.95 -10.19
C ARG A 98 -13.89 -1.44 -10.29
N GLY A 99 -12.67 -0.99 -10.03
CA GLY A 99 -12.30 0.42 -10.03
C GLY A 99 -11.97 0.99 -11.41
N LEU A 100 -11.93 0.21 -12.49
CA LEU A 100 -11.68 0.74 -13.84
C LEU A 100 -12.74 1.78 -14.23
N GLN A 101 -12.32 2.86 -14.87
CA GLN A 101 -13.24 3.89 -15.40
C GLN A 101 -13.78 3.53 -16.79
N ASN A 102 -12.99 2.81 -17.59
CA ASN A 102 -13.35 2.50 -18.96
C ASN A 102 -14.31 1.29 -19.01
N GLU A 103 -15.58 1.57 -19.27
CA GLU A 103 -16.64 0.56 -19.37
C GLU A 103 -16.46 -0.40 -20.57
N GLU A 104 -15.87 0.04 -21.68
CA GLU A 104 -15.57 -0.86 -22.80
C GLU A 104 -14.52 -1.90 -22.41
N LEU A 105 -13.46 -1.48 -21.74
CA LEU A 105 -12.42 -2.38 -21.22
C LEU A 105 -12.99 -3.33 -20.17
N LYS A 106 -13.78 -2.83 -19.21
CA LYS A 106 -14.47 -3.66 -18.21
C LYS A 106 -15.32 -4.74 -18.86
N ASN A 107 -16.12 -4.37 -19.87
CA ASN A 107 -16.99 -5.29 -20.58
C ASN A 107 -16.22 -6.32 -21.41
N ALA A 108 -15.14 -5.89 -22.08
CA ALA A 108 -14.28 -6.77 -22.87
C ALA A 108 -13.54 -7.80 -22.01
N THR A 109 -13.11 -7.42 -20.79
CA THR A 109 -12.40 -8.31 -19.88
C THR A 109 -13.31 -9.01 -18.87
N ARG A 110 -14.63 -8.77 -18.92
CA ARG A 110 -15.62 -9.29 -17.96
C ARG A 110 -15.58 -10.82 -17.86
N VAL A 111 -15.55 -11.52 -19.00
CA VAL A 111 -15.54 -12.98 -19.03
C VAL A 111 -14.29 -13.55 -18.35
N HIS A 112 -13.13 -12.92 -18.53
CA HIS A 112 -11.88 -13.34 -17.89
C HIS A 112 -11.85 -13.10 -16.38
N PHE A 113 -12.63 -12.12 -15.91
CA PHE A 113 -12.75 -11.80 -14.49
C PHE A 113 -13.86 -12.62 -13.80
N GLU A 114 -14.98 -12.86 -14.50
CA GLU A 114 -16.08 -13.69 -14.03
C GLU A 114 -15.77 -15.20 -14.16
N SER A 115 -14.77 -15.61 -14.96
CA SER A 115 -14.39 -17.01 -15.14
C SER A 115 -13.71 -17.68 -13.95
N ASP A 116 -13.65 -17.02 -12.79
CA ASP A 116 -13.50 -17.70 -11.48
C ASP A 116 -14.80 -18.44 -11.06
N ILE A 117 -15.72 -18.71 -12.00
CA ILE A 117 -16.75 -19.74 -11.84
C ILE A 117 -16.04 -21.08 -11.72
N SER A 118 -16.04 -21.63 -10.51
CA SER A 118 -15.72 -23.02 -10.26
C SER A 118 -16.52 -23.90 -11.22
N TYR A 119 -15.83 -24.69 -12.05
CA TYR A 119 -16.43 -25.75 -12.87
C TYR A 119 -17.15 -26.84 -12.03
N ALA A 120 -17.22 -26.68 -10.71
CA ALA A 120 -18.01 -27.53 -9.81
C ALA A 120 -19.52 -27.22 -9.81
N ASP A 121 -19.97 -26.14 -10.46
CA ASP A 121 -21.40 -25.79 -10.60
C ASP A 121 -21.98 -26.09 -12.01
N LEU A 122 -21.32 -26.98 -12.78
CA LEU A 122 -21.83 -27.57 -14.03
C LEU A 122 -22.05 -29.07 -13.91
#